data_AF-A0A357XVQ2-F1
#
_entry.id   AF-A0A357XVQ2-F1
#
_cell.length_a   1.000
_cell.length_b   1.000
_cell.length_c   1.000
_cell.angle_alpha   90.00
_cell.angle_beta   90.00
_cell.angle_gamma   90.00
#
_symmetry.space_group_name_H-M   'P 1'
#
loop_
_entity.id
_entity.type
_entity.pdbx_description
1 polymer ?
#
loop_
_entity_poly.entity_id
_entity_poly.type
_entity_poly.pdbx_seq_one_letter_code
_entity_poly.pdbx_strand_id
1 'polypeptide(L)'
;STLEFDGTAEPARLNSALLIDPKSENAGPRYDKVQLVMFGEYIPFSKFLPDDFFLKTLCQEAGRGSGPVAMPLRIPSPLGERVRVRGNDENFTVNICFESTIPHFVRQQLGKVRERKIEPAILVNLSNDGWFRLTPENELHLATNVFRAVENRKATASASNGGAAALIDSDGTILKRGRRGEAESLVHDLHLDSRRSVYSVWGDTYAFGCLFGTLFIAISPLTARAKRRHTRRHAHSDDAHNGSGRLSGDR
;
A
#
# COMPACT_ATOMS: atom_id res chain seq x y z
N SER A 1 -8.53 -27.08 -11.58
CA SER A 1 -8.15 -26.22 -12.72
C SER A 1 -6.73 -26.55 -13.09
N THR A 2 -6.52 -27.07 -14.29
CA THR A 2 -5.23 -27.53 -14.80
C THR A 2 -4.32 -26.32 -15.00
N LEU A 3 -3.12 -26.34 -14.42
CA LEU A 3 -2.06 -25.38 -14.74
C LEU A 3 -1.61 -25.68 -16.17
N GLU A 4 -2.18 -24.99 -17.16
CA GLU A 4 -1.60 -24.95 -18.50
C GLU A 4 -0.33 -24.10 -18.44
N PHE A 5 0.81 -24.77 -18.46
CA PHE A 5 2.07 -24.14 -18.78
C PHE A 5 2.15 -24.02 -20.30
N ASP A 6 1.88 -22.83 -20.83
CA ASP A 6 2.18 -22.49 -22.21
C ASP A 6 3.72 -22.52 -22.37
N GLY A 7 4.22 -23.59 -22.99
CA GLY A 7 5.64 -23.96 -23.06
C GLY A 7 6.49 -23.09 -24.00
N THR A 8 6.11 -21.83 -24.21
CA THR A 8 6.78 -20.90 -25.14
C THR A 8 7.53 -19.77 -24.44
N ALA A 9 7.43 -19.64 -23.11
CA ALA A 9 8.23 -18.74 -22.29
C ALA A 9 8.70 -19.43 -21.00
N GLU A 10 9.93 -19.17 -20.56
CA GLU A 10 10.37 -19.52 -19.19
C GLU A 10 9.31 -19.04 -18.19
N PRO A 11 8.68 -19.93 -17.40
CA PRO A 11 7.60 -19.52 -16.52
C PRO A 11 8.15 -18.53 -15.49
N ALA A 12 7.56 -17.33 -15.46
CA ALA A 12 7.96 -16.30 -14.53
C ALA A 12 7.87 -16.83 -13.09
N ARG A 13 8.93 -16.67 -12.31
CA ARG A 13 8.95 -17.06 -10.89
C ARG A 13 8.08 -16.09 -10.10
N LEU A 14 7.01 -16.57 -9.48
CA LEU A 14 6.04 -15.73 -8.77
C LEU A 14 6.06 -15.99 -7.26
N ASN A 15 6.03 -14.90 -6.48
CA ASN A 15 5.81 -14.98 -5.04
C ASN A 15 4.30 -15.06 -4.80
N SER A 16 3.81 -16.17 -4.26
CA SER A 16 2.40 -16.55 -4.34
C SER A 16 1.84 -17.04 -3.00
N ALA A 17 0.61 -16.66 -2.70
CA ALA A 17 -0.20 -17.22 -1.63
C ALA A 17 -1.30 -18.10 -2.24
N LEU A 18 -1.40 -19.35 -1.80
CA LEU A 18 -2.42 -20.29 -2.26
C LEU A 18 -3.38 -20.63 -1.12
N LEU A 19 -4.67 -20.63 -1.43
CA LEU A 19 -5.68 -21.18 -0.54
C LEU A 19 -5.77 -22.69 -0.72
N ILE A 20 -5.56 -23.45 0.34
CA ILE A 20 -5.68 -24.92 0.32
C ILE A 20 -6.88 -25.31 1.17
N ASP A 21 -7.86 -25.98 0.56
CA ASP A 21 -8.94 -26.64 1.28
C ASP A 21 -8.59 -28.13 1.43
N PRO A 22 -8.43 -28.65 2.66
CA PRO A 22 -8.12 -30.05 2.91
C PRO A 22 -9.15 -31.04 2.34
N LYS A 23 -10.37 -30.58 2.04
CA LYS A 23 -11.44 -31.40 1.45
C LYS A 23 -11.54 -31.30 -0.07
N SER A 24 -10.74 -30.43 -0.69
CA SER A 24 -10.70 -30.23 -2.14
C SER A 24 -9.49 -30.91 -2.74
N GLU A 25 -9.68 -31.65 -3.83
CA GLU A 25 -8.58 -32.21 -4.63
C GLU A 25 -7.82 -31.14 -5.43
N ASN A 26 -8.43 -29.96 -5.62
CA ASN A 26 -7.82 -28.84 -6.32
C ASN A 26 -7.37 -27.74 -5.36
N ALA A 27 -6.24 -27.10 -5.66
CA ALA A 27 -5.86 -25.85 -5.02
C ALA A 27 -6.95 -24.79 -5.25
N GLY A 28 -7.27 -24.04 -4.20
CA GLY A 28 -8.20 -22.93 -4.25
C GLY A 28 -7.59 -21.69 -4.91
N PRO A 29 -8.20 -20.51 -4.72
CA PRO A 29 -7.70 -19.26 -5.28
C PRO A 29 -6.25 -18.99 -4.89
N ARG A 30 -5.51 -18.40 -5.83
CA ARG A 30 -4.10 -18.00 -5.68
C ARG A 30 -3.97 -16.50 -5.84
N TYR A 31 -3.19 -15.88 -4.98
CA TYR A 31 -2.76 -14.49 -5.09
C TYR A 31 -1.27 -14.43 -5.41
N ASP A 32 -0.91 -13.73 -6.48
CA ASP A 32 0.48 -13.47 -6.86
C ASP A 32 0.85 -12.04 -6.46
N LYS A 33 2.01 -11.88 -5.83
CA LYS A 33 2.53 -10.60 -5.35
C LYS A 33 2.62 -9.59 -6.49
N VAL A 34 2.11 -8.39 -6.27
CA VAL A 34 2.03 -7.32 -7.28
C VAL A 34 3.12 -6.28 -7.07
N GLN A 35 3.35 -5.84 -5.81
CA GLN A 35 4.41 -4.89 -5.48
C GLN A 35 5.68 -5.63 -5.09
N LEU A 36 6.58 -5.74 -6.06
CA LEU A 36 7.88 -6.37 -5.87
C LEU A 36 8.84 -5.45 -5.11
N VAL A 37 9.68 -6.04 -4.27
CA VAL A 37 10.75 -5.35 -3.56
C VAL A 37 11.88 -5.05 -4.54
N MET A 38 12.23 -3.78 -4.63
CA MET A 38 13.36 -3.32 -5.44
C MET A 38 14.67 -3.95 -4.96
N PHE A 39 15.50 -4.41 -5.89
CA PHE A 39 16.76 -5.14 -5.67
C PHE A 39 16.67 -6.51 -4.98
N GLY A 40 15.53 -6.83 -4.36
CA GLY A 40 15.26 -8.16 -3.81
C GLY A 40 14.54 -9.08 -4.79
N GLU A 41 13.54 -8.56 -5.50
CA GLU A 41 12.68 -9.32 -6.42
C GLU A 41 12.73 -8.79 -7.85
N TYR A 42 13.24 -7.58 -8.08
CA TYR A 42 13.53 -7.07 -9.42
C TYR A 42 14.60 -5.98 -9.39
N ILE A 43 15.29 -5.76 -10.51
CA ILE A 43 16.25 -4.66 -10.65
C ILE A 43 15.61 -3.55 -11.50
N PRO A 44 15.54 -2.31 -11.01
CA PRO A 44 15.15 -1.16 -11.82
C PRO A 44 16.05 -1.06 -13.05
N PHE A 45 15.45 -0.81 -14.22
CA PHE A 45 16.18 -0.59 -15.46
C PHE A 45 17.09 -1.76 -15.88
N SER A 46 16.78 -3.00 -15.46
CA SER A 46 17.62 -4.19 -15.76
C SER A 46 17.91 -4.39 -17.24
N LYS A 47 16.99 -4.00 -18.11
CA LYS A 47 17.14 -3.99 -19.58
C LYS A 47 18.27 -3.09 -20.11
N PHE A 48 18.66 -2.06 -19.36
CA PHE A 48 19.71 -1.11 -19.73
C PHE A 48 21.06 -1.44 -19.07
N LEU A 49 21.10 -2.43 -18.18
CA LEU A 49 22.31 -2.84 -17.48
C LEU A 49 23.00 -3.98 -18.26
N PRO A 50 24.34 -4.04 -18.26
CA PRO A 50 25.08 -5.20 -18.76
C PRO A 50 24.60 -6.50 -18.11
N ASP A 51 24.70 -7.63 -18.79
CA ASP A 51 24.24 -8.92 -18.25
C ASP A 51 25.14 -9.47 -17.16
N ASP A 52 26.42 -9.10 -17.18
CA ASP A 52 27.43 -9.37 -16.15
C ASP A 52 27.37 -8.38 -14.97
N PHE A 53 26.41 -7.45 -14.97
CA PHE A 53 26.27 -6.49 -13.90
C PHE A 53 25.93 -7.19 -12.57
N PHE A 54 26.77 -6.97 -11.55
CA PHE A 54 26.74 -7.74 -10.30
C PHE A 54 25.35 -7.79 -9.61
N LEU A 55 24.50 -6.76 -9.73
CA LEU A 55 23.15 -6.79 -9.15
C LEU A 55 22.26 -7.85 -9.81
N LYS A 56 22.43 -8.13 -11.13
CA LYS A 56 21.71 -9.21 -11.83
C LYS A 56 22.07 -10.59 -11.33
N THR A 57 23.27 -10.75 -10.79
CA THR A 57 23.70 -12.00 -10.14
C THR A 57 23.11 -12.16 -8.74
N LEU A 58 22.87 -11.04 -8.04
CA LEU A 58 22.36 -11.05 -6.66
C LEU A 58 20.83 -11.12 -6.57
N CYS A 59 20.11 -10.63 -7.59
CA CYS A 59 18.65 -10.59 -7.62
C CYS A 59 18.11 -11.68 -8.54
N GLN A 60 17.25 -12.55 -8.02
CA GLN A 60 16.43 -13.42 -8.85
C GLN A 60 15.19 -12.66 -9.29
N GLU A 61 15.10 -12.30 -10.58
CA GLU A 61 13.95 -11.55 -11.09
C GLU A 61 12.66 -12.36 -10.97
N ALA A 62 11.70 -11.81 -10.22
CA ALA A 62 10.36 -12.35 -10.04
C ALA A 62 9.36 -11.71 -11.00
N GLY A 63 8.35 -12.47 -11.39
CA GLY A 63 7.19 -11.98 -12.11
C GLY A 63 6.27 -11.15 -11.20
N ARG A 64 5.43 -10.32 -11.83
CA ARG A 64 4.37 -9.56 -11.16
C ARG A 64 3.03 -10.26 -11.30
N GLY A 65 2.28 -10.31 -10.21
CA GLY A 65 0.90 -10.78 -10.20
C GLY A 65 -0.05 -9.90 -11.00
N SER A 66 -1.17 -10.48 -11.43
CA SER A 66 -2.18 -9.84 -12.27
C SER A 66 -3.09 -8.86 -11.51
N GLY A 67 -3.10 -8.92 -10.18
CA GLY A 67 -3.86 -8.00 -9.34
C GLY A 67 -4.47 -8.66 -8.10
N PRO A 68 -5.41 -7.96 -7.45
CA PRO A 68 -6.02 -8.44 -6.21
C PRO A 68 -6.92 -9.65 -6.42
N VAL A 69 -6.92 -10.51 -5.41
CA VAL A 69 -7.75 -11.72 -5.34
C VAL A 69 -8.49 -11.72 -4.01
N ALA A 70 -9.79 -12.02 -4.09
CA ALA A 70 -10.61 -12.31 -2.93
C ALA A 70 -10.60 -13.81 -2.69
N MET A 71 -10.28 -14.21 -1.46
CA MET A 71 -10.24 -15.61 -1.05
C MET A 71 -11.41 -15.88 -0.11
N PRO A 72 -12.15 -17.00 -0.27
CA PRO A 72 -13.27 -17.32 0.59
C PRO A 72 -12.79 -17.65 2.01
N LEU A 73 -13.43 -17.08 3.04
CA LEU A 73 -13.14 -17.38 4.44
C LEU A 73 -13.76 -18.73 4.90
N ARG A 74 -14.67 -19.31 4.11
CA ARG A 74 -15.35 -20.58 4.39
C ARG A 74 -14.47 -21.79 4.11
N ILE A 75 -13.36 -21.92 4.84
CA ILE A 75 -12.51 -23.11 4.79
C ILE A 75 -12.89 -24.01 5.97
N PRO A 76 -13.01 -25.34 5.77
CA PRO A 76 -13.12 -26.27 6.88
C PRO A 76 -11.88 -26.15 7.79
N SER A 77 -12.06 -25.75 9.05
CA SER A 77 -10.97 -25.83 10.02
C SER A 77 -10.63 -27.30 10.28
N PRO A 78 -9.34 -27.68 10.35
CA PRO A 78 -8.92 -28.98 10.85
C PRO A 78 -9.38 -29.24 12.30
N LEU A 79 -9.67 -28.17 13.06
CA LEU A 79 -10.13 -28.21 14.44
C LEU A 79 -11.66 -28.39 14.58
N GLY A 80 -12.37 -28.71 13.49
CA GLY A 80 -13.80 -29.06 13.52
C GLY A 80 -14.77 -27.87 13.62
N GLU A 81 -14.30 -26.70 14.05
CA GLU A 81 -15.12 -25.48 14.07
C GLU A 81 -15.07 -24.76 12.72
N ARG A 82 -16.21 -24.66 12.04
CA ARG A 82 -16.38 -23.68 10.97
C ARG A 82 -16.04 -22.32 11.57
N VAL A 83 -15.18 -21.52 10.91
CA VAL A 83 -15.16 -20.07 11.15
C VAL A 83 -16.63 -19.64 11.07
N ARG A 84 -17.21 -19.24 12.20
CA ARG A 84 -18.64 -18.88 12.27
C ARG A 84 -18.80 -17.47 11.72
N VAL A 85 -18.61 -17.40 10.40
CA VAL A 85 -18.97 -16.31 9.51
C VAL A 85 -20.48 -16.08 9.64
N ARG A 86 -20.89 -14.95 10.22
CA ARG A 86 -22.31 -14.52 10.28
C ARG A 86 -22.54 -13.50 9.18
N GLY A 87 -22.86 -13.96 7.97
CA GLY A 87 -23.22 -13.08 6.87
C GLY A 87 -23.06 -13.70 5.47
N ASN A 88 -23.47 -12.93 4.47
CA ASN A 88 -23.37 -13.28 3.07
C ASN A 88 -21.96 -12.95 2.55
N ASP A 89 -21.15 -13.99 2.38
CA ASP A 89 -19.89 -14.04 1.63
C ASP A 89 -18.69 -13.24 2.18
N GLU A 90 -18.21 -13.66 3.35
CA GLU A 90 -16.97 -13.12 3.93
C GLU A 90 -15.76 -13.67 3.18
N ASN A 91 -15.13 -12.79 2.42
CA ASN A 91 -13.86 -13.04 1.77
C ASN A 91 -12.74 -12.34 2.54
N PHE A 92 -11.51 -12.74 2.31
CA PHE A 92 -10.34 -12.00 2.73
C PHE A 92 -9.47 -11.64 1.52
N THR A 93 -8.62 -10.65 1.71
CA THR A 93 -7.59 -10.30 0.71
C THR A 93 -6.22 -10.47 1.32
N VAL A 94 -5.30 -10.99 0.51
CA VAL A 94 -3.92 -11.24 0.93
C VAL A 94 -3.01 -10.15 0.38
N ASN A 95 -2.10 -9.65 1.20
CA ASN A 95 -0.91 -8.94 0.74
C ASN A 95 0.34 -9.65 1.27
N ILE A 96 1.43 -9.58 0.51
CA ILE A 96 2.65 -10.34 0.79
C ILE A 96 3.76 -9.38 1.19
N CYS A 97 4.32 -9.61 2.38
CA CYS A 97 5.51 -8.92 2.91
C CYS A 97 5.34 -7.39 2.81
N PHE A 98 6.26 -6.74 2.10
CA PHE A 98 6.37 -5.30 1.91
C PHE A 98 5.11 -4.61 1.37
N GLU A 99 4.21 -5.33 0.71
CA GLU A 99 2.95 -4.75 0.19
C GLU A 99 2.12 -4.05 1.27
N SER A 100 2.18 -4.53 2.52
CA SER A 100 1.48 -3.91 3.65
C SER A 100 2.00 -2.51 3.97
N THR A 101 3.24 -2.19 3.60
CA THR A 101 3.88 -0.89 3.87
C THR A 101 3.37 0.20 2.94
N ILE A 102 2.72 -0.15 1.83
CA ILE A 102 2.26 0.76 0.78
C ILE A 102 0.76 1.05 0.98
N PRO A 103 0.36 2.19 1.59
CA PRO A 103 -1.02 2.41 2.02
C PRO A 103 -2.00 2.45 0.84
N HIS A 104 -1.63 3.17 -0.22
CA HIS A 104 -2.46 3.33 -1.40
C HIS A 104 -2.63 2.02 -2.18
N PHE A 105 -1.64 1.12 -2.14
CA PHE A 105 -1.75 -0.19 -2.75
C PHE A 105 -2.82 -1.03 -2.04
N VAL A 106 -2.75 -1.14 -0.71
CA VAL A 106 -3.74 -1.90 0.08
C VAL A 106 -5.15 -1.31 -0.09
N ARG A 107 -5.29 0.02 -0.10
CA ARG A 107 -6.56 0.68 -0.38
C ARG A 107 -7.11 0.31 -1.76
N GLN A 108 -6.29 0.43 -2.80
CA GLN A 108 -6.67 0.09 -4.17
C GLN A 108 -6.98 -1.40 -4.33
N GLN A 109 -6.26 -2.26 -3.60
CA GLN A 109 -6.47 -3.69 -3.55
C GLN A 109 -7.91 -4.00 -3.12
N LEU A 110 -8.33 -3.43 -1.98
CA LEU A 110 -9.69 -3.56 -1.46
C LEU A 110 -10.72 -2.92 -2.41
N GLY A 111 -10.42 -1.74 -2.98
CA GLY A 111 -11.28 -1.07 -3.94
C GLY A 111 -11.61 -1.93 -5.17
N LYS A 112 -10.60 -2.52 -5.80
CA LYS A 112 -10.75 -3.41 -6.96
C LYS A 112 -11.52 -4.70 -6.64
N VAL A 113 -11.40 -5.22 -5.42
CA VAL A 113 -12.22 -6.36 -4.99
C VAL A 113 -13.68 -5.93 -4.82
N ARG A 114 -13.91 -4.74 -4.24
CA ARG A 114 -15.25 -4.16 -4.09
C ARG A 114 -15.93 -3.83 -5.42
N GLU A 115 -15.19 -3.47 -6.46
CA GLU A 115 -15.71 -3.30 -7.83
C GLU A 115 -16.37 -4.60 -8.36
N ARG A 116 -15.91 -5.76 -7.89
CA ARG A 116 -16.49 -7.08 -8.20
C ARG A 116 -17.66 -7.44 -7.29
N LYS A 117 -18.19 -6.48 -6.51
CA LYS A 117 -19.27 -6.63 -5.52
C LYS A 117 -18.93 -7.60 -4.37
N ILE A 118 -17.64 -7.74 -4.06
CA ILE A 118 -17.15 -8.54 -2.94
C ILE A 118 -16.64 -7.58 -1.86
N GLU A 119 -17.12 -7.71 -0.62
CA GLU A 119 -16.59 -6.96 0.53
C GLU A 119 -15.64 -7.85 1.32
N PRO A 120 -14.33 -7.55 1.33
CA PRO A 120 -13.41 -8.26 2.20
C PRO A 120 -13.74 -8.01 3.67
N ALA A 121 -13.81 -9.07 4.47
CA ALA A 121 -14.06 -9.02 5.90
C ALA A 121 -12.76 -8.76 6.68
N ILE A 122 -11.66 -9.36 6.23
CA ILE A 122 -10.34 -9.25 6.87
C ILE A 122 -9.22 -9.03 5.83
N LEU A 123 -8.11 -8.49 6.31
CA LEU A 123 -6.83 -8.45 5.61
C LEU A 123 -5.94 -9.58 6.13
N VAL A 124 -5.19 -10.22 5.23
CA VAL A 124 -4.17 -11.21 5.60
C VAL A 124 -2.83 -10.74 5.06
N ASN A 125 -1.84 -10.55 5.93
CA ASN A 125 -0.47 -10.28 5.54
C ASN A 125 0.38 -11.54 5.76
N LEU A 126 1.06 -11.99 4.71
CA LEU A 126 2.00 -13.10 4.77
C LEU A 126 3.40 -12.58 4.55
N SER A 127 4.28 -12.66 5.54
CA SER A 127 5.63 -12.13 5.48
C SER A 127 6.72 -13.15 5.84
N ASN A 128 7.92 -12.84 5.39
CA ASN A 128 9.15 -13.39 5.92
C ASN A 128 10.02 -12.19 6.31
N ASP A 129 10.06 -11.89 7.60
CA ASP A 129 10.85 -10.79 8.14
C ASP A 129 12.19 -11.24 8.74
N GLY A 130 12.60 -12.49 8.48
CA GLY A 130 13.90 -13.02 8.91
C GLY A 130 15.09 -12.24 8.32
N TRP A 131 14.88 -11.57 7.18
CA TRP A 131 15.86 -10.68 6.56
C TRP A 131 16.35 -9.56 7.48
N PHE A 132 15.49 -9.10 8.39
CA PHE A 132 15.79 -8.01 9.32
C PHE A 132 16.49 -8.49 10.60
N ARG A 133 16.68 -9.79 10.83
CA ARG A 133 17.48 -10.32 11.97
C ARG A 133 17.16 -9.68 13.34
N LEU A 134 15.88 -9.60 13.70
CA LEU A 134 15.38 -9.07 14.98
C LEU A 134 15.63 -7.57 15.23
N THR A 135 15.98 -6.80 14.20
CA THR A 135 16.13 -5.35 14.30
C THR A 135 14.77 -4.64 14.47
N PRO A 136 14.75 -3.33 14.78
CA PRO A 136 13.51 -2.56 14.93
C PRO A 136 12.58 -2.58 13.70
N GLU A 137 13.12 -2.86 12.51
CA GLU A 137 12.37 -3.00 11.26
C GLU A 137 11.24 -4.03 11.37
N ASN A 138 11.40 -5.10 12.18
CA ASN A 138 10.31 -6.04 12.45
C ASN A 138 9.11 -5.35 13.14
N GLU A 139 9.36 -4.42 14.07
CA GLU A 139 8.29 -3.66 14.74
C GLU A 139 7.66 -2.65 13.78
N LEU A 140 8.47 -2.00 12.95
CA LEU A 140 7.98 -1.05 11.94
C LEU A 140 7.08 -1.75 10.93
N HIS A 141 7.44 -2.96 10.50
CA HIS A 141 6.61 -3.72 9.58
C HIS A 141 5.30 -4.20 10.25
N LEU A 142 5.33 -4.58 11.53
CA LEU A 142 4.09 -4.83 12.27
C LEU A 142 3.23 -3.56 12.39
N ALA A 143 3.85 -2.42 12.66
CA ALA A 143 3.14 -1.14 12.77
C ALA A 143 2.45 -0.77 11.45
N THR A 144 3.03 -1.06 10.28
CA THR A 144 2.33 -0.83 9.00
C THR A 144 1.07 -1.67 8.89
N ASN A 145 1.08 -2.93 9.34
CA ASN A 145 -0.12 -3.76 9.39
C ASN A 145 -1.20 -3.17 10.32
N VAL A 146 -0.81 -2.60 11.46
CA VAL A 146 -1.73 -1.86 12.34
C VAL A 146 -2.36 -0.68 11.59
N PHE A 147 -1.56 0.16 10.92
CA PHE A 147 -2.09 1.27 10.13
C PHE A 147 -3.05 0.80 9.03
N ARG A 148 -2.72 -0.28 8.31
CA ARG A 148 -3.60 -0.84 7.27
C ARG A 148 -4.95 -1.29 7.83
N ALA A 149 -4.98 -1.83 9.05
CA ALA A 149 -6.21 -2.22 9.73
C ALA A 149 -7.12 -1.00 9.99
N VAL A 150 -6.58 0.07 10.60
CA VAL A 150 -7.29 1.31 10.90
C VAL A 150 -7.78 2.01 9.63
N GLU A 151 -6.87 2.18 8.67
CA GLU A 151 -7.11 2.86 7.41
C GLU A 151 -8.22 2.23 6.60
N ASN A 152 -8.45 0.92 6.75
CA ASN A 152 -9.44 0.21 5.95
C ASN A 152 -10.64 -0.29 6.74
N ARG A 153 -10.63 -0.12 8.08
CA ARG A 153 -11.61 -0.71 9.00
C ARG A 153 -11.75 -2.21 8.75
N LYS A 154 -10.61 -2.89 8.74
CA LYS A 154 -10.54 -4.35 8.56
C LYS A 154 -9.62 -4.95 9.60
N ALA A 155 -10.11 -5.96 10.31
CA ALA A 155 -9.23 -6.77 11.12
C ALA A 155 -8.14 -7.38 10.23
N THR A 156 -6.93 -7.48 10.76
CA THR A 156 -5.76 -7.94 10.03
C THR A 156 -5.13 -9.13 10.75
N ALA A 157 -4.94 -10.23 10.04
CA ALA A 157 -4.08 -11.33 10.47
C ALA A 157 -2.73 -11.21 9.78
N SER A 158 -1.67 -10.92 10.54
CA SER A 158 -0.30 -10.89 10.02
C SER A 158 0.44 -12.13 10.50
N ALA A 159 0.90 -12.95 9.55
CA ALA A 159 1.74 -14.11 9.79
C ALA A 159 3.13 -13.83 9.22
N SER A 160 4.14 -13.85 10.09
CA SER A 160 5.51 -13.53 9.71
C SER A 160 6.47 -14.64 10.16
N ASN A 161 7.34 -15.09 9.25
CA ASN A 161 8.50 -15.89 9.61
C ASN A 161 9.62 -14.98 10.16
N GLY A 162 10.22 -15.32 11.31
CA GLY A 162 11.29 -14.55 11.95
C GLY A 162 10.86 -13.21 12.59
N GLY A 163 9.81 -12.57 12.09
CA GLY A 163 9.18 -11.38 12.67
C GLY A 163 8.11 -11.67 13.71
N ALA A 164 7.34 -10.65 14.08
CA ALA A 164 6.22 -10.79 15.02
C ALA A 164 4.92 -11.04 14.24
N ALA A 165 4.33 -12.21 14.40
CA ALA A 165 2.95 -12.46 13.97
C ALA A 165 1.97 -11.69 14.89
N ALA A 166 0.83 -11.27 14.36
CA ALA A 166 -0.18 -10.56 15.15
C ALA A 166 -1.59 -10.73 14.59
N LEU A 167 -2.56 -10.67 15.51
CA LEU A 167 -3.98 -10.53 15.23
C LEU A 167 -4.40 -9.12 15.67
N ILE A 168 -4.90 -8.32 14.72
CA ILE A 168 -5.13 -6.89 14.88
C ILE A 168 -6.59 -6.58 14.58
N ASP A 169 -7.28 -5.86 15.46
CA ASP A 169 -8.66 -5.41 15.22
C ASP A 169 -8.71 -4.24 14.21
N SER A 170 -9.87 -3.97 13.65
CA SER A 170 -10.19 -2.90 12.70
C SER A 170 -9.90 -1.48 13.20
N ASP A 171 -9.72 -1.28 14.51
CA ASP A 171 -9.31 -0.02 15.13
C ASP A 171 -7.80 0.07 15.42
N GLY A 172 -7.04 -0.98 15.09
CA GLY A 172 -5.59 -1.06 15.27
C GLY A 172 -5.16 -1.69 16.59
N THR A 173 -6.10 -2.09 17.46
CA THR A 173 -5.78 -2.81 18.69
C THR A 173 -5.14 -4.15 18.37
N ILE A 174 -3.94 -4.40 18.90
CA ILE A 174 -3.28 -5.70 18.79
C ILE A 174 -3.91 -6.63 19.82
N LEU A 175 -4.74 -7.57 19.36
CA LEU A 175 -5.46 -8.52 20.21
C LEU A 175 -4.56 -9.65 20.69
N LYS A 176 -3.68 -10.13 19.82
CA LYS A 176 -2.67 -11.15 20.14
C LYS A 176 -1.41 -10.93 19.32
N ARG A 177 -0.26 -11.20 19.92
CA ARG A 177 1.04 -10.99 19.31
C ARG A 177 1.99 -12.13 19.68
N GLY A 178 2.71 -12.63 18.67
CA GLY A 178 3.74 -13.63 18.85
C GLY A 178 5.11 -13.01 19.14
N ARG A 179 6.00 -13.81 19.73
CA ARG A 179 7.40 -13.42 19.94
C ARG A 179 8.21 -13.52 18.64
N ARG A 180 9.12 -12.56 18.42
CA ARG A 180 9.98 -12.53 17.24
C ARG A 180 11.02 -13.65 17.32
N GLY A 181 11.25 -14.35 16.22
CA GLY A 181 12.20 -15.46 16.14
C GLY A 181 11.76 -16.75 16.85
N GLU A 182 10.53 -16.80 17.37
CA GLU A 182 9.97 -17.99 18.01
C GLU A 182 8.87 -18.62 17.15
N ALA A 183 8.76 -19.95 17.20
CA ALA A 183 7.69 -20.69 16.53
C ALA A 183 6.44 -20.67 17.40
N GLU A 184 5.44 -19.88 17.02
CA GLU A 184 4.19 -19.73 17.77
C GLU A 184 2.96 -19.76 16.86
N SER A 185 1.86 -20.28 17.39
CA SER A 185 0.53 -20.23 16.77
C SER A 185 -0.37 -19.27 17.53
N LEU A 186 -0.94 -18.29 16.84
CA LEU A 186 -1.88 -17.34 17.42
C LEU A 186 -3.31 -17.76 17.10
N VAL A 187 -4.15 -17.83 18.14
CA VAL A 187 -5.58 -18.12 18.04
C VAL A 187 -6.32 -17.06 18.84
N HIS A 188 -7.25 -16.37 18.18
CA HIS A 188 -8.16 -15.42 18.77
C HIS A 188 -9.31 -15.12 17.80
N ASP A 189 -10.44 -14.67 18.34
CA ASP A 189 -11.57 -14.23 17.53
C ASP A 189 -11.30 -12.84 16.96
N LEU A 190 -11.58 -12.65 15.66
CA LEU A 190 -11.48 -11.35 15.00
C LEU A 190 -12.88 -10.76 14.83
N HIS A 191 -13.03 -9.49 15.23
CA HIS A 191 -14.25 -8.74 14.96
C HIS A 191 -14.29 -8.31 13.50
N LEU A 192 -15.40 -8.62 12.83
CA LEU A 192 -15.60 -8.24 11.44
C LEU A 192 -16.27 -6.87 11.38
N ASP A 193 -15.57 -5.90 10.81
CA ASP A 193 -16.07 -4.55 10.64
C ASP A 193 -16.56 -4.33 9.21
N SER A 194 -17.86 -4.07 9.09
CA SER A 194 -18.55 -3.78 7.82
C SER A 194 -18.45 -2.31 7.41
N ARG A 195 -17.98 -1.43 8.30
CA ARG A 195 -17.80 -0.01 8.02
C ARG A 195 -16.70 0.19 6.99
N ARG A 196 -16.77 1.33 6.31
CA ARG A 196 -15.70 1.84 5.45
C ARG A 196 -15.18 3.13 6.07
N SER A 197 -13.86 3.23 6.23
CA SER A 197 -13.25 4.48 6.68
C SER A 197 -13.37 5.57 5.60
N VAL A 198 -13.21 6.83 6.02
CA VAL A 198 -13.05 7.96 5.08
C VAL A 198 -11.87 7.71 4.14
N TYR A 199 -10.75 7.19 4.65
CA TYR A 199 -9.57 6.88 3.84
C TYR A 199 -9.84 5.81 2.78
N SER A 200 -10.58 4.75 3.11
CA SER A 200 -10.95 3.70 2.16
C SER A 200 -11.76 4.22 0.98
N VAL A 201 -12.58 5.26 1.20
CA VAL A 201 -13.46 5.84 0.17
C VAL A 201 -12.74 6.95 -0.61
N TRP A 202 -12.08 7.86 0.10
CA TRP A 202 -11.55 9.10 -0.48
C TRP A 202 -10.03 9.08 -0.71
N GLY A 203 -9.32 8.09 -0.17
CA GLY A 203 -7.87 7.98 -0.26
C GLY A 203 -7.15 9.24 0.25
N ASP A 204 -6.12 9.65 -0.47
CA ASP A 204 -5.23 10.76 -0.10
C ASP A 204 -5.80 12.14 -0.52
N THR A 205 -7.05 12.22 -0.99
CA THR A 205 -7.67 13.50 -1.43
C THR A 205 -7.66 14.58 -0.35
N TYR A 206 -7.89 14.21 0.91
CA TYR A 206 -7.78 15.15 2.03
C TYR A 206 -6.35 15.70 2.17
N ALA A 207 -5.33 14.82 2.07
CA ALA A 207 -3.93 15.22 2.14
C ALA A 207 -3.54 16.14 0.97
N PHE A 208 -4.01 15.85 -0.25
CA PHE A 208 -3.84 16.75 -1.40
C PHE A 208 -4.51 18.11 -1.17
N GLY A 209 -5.71 18.14 -0.58
CA GLY A 209 -6.38 19.38 -0.20
C GLY A 209 -5.54 20.22 0.77
N CYS A 210 -4.97 19.60 1.81
CA CYS A 210 -4.05 20.28 2.73
C CYS A 210 -2.79 20.78 2.02
N LEU A 211 -2.20 19.98 1.13
CA LEU A 211 -1.01 20.36 0.36
C LEU A 211 -1.27 21.58 -0.53
N PHE A 212 -2.37 21.58 -1.30
CA PHE A 212 -2.71 22.71 -2.15
C PHE A 212 -3.08 23.95 -1.34
N GLY A 213 -3.76 23.78 -0.21
CA GLY A 213 -4.05 24.86 0.72
C GLY A 213 -2.78 25.52 1.27
N THR A 214 -1.80 24.73 1.73
CA THR A 214 -0.54 25.27 2.26
C THR A 214 0.31 25.94 1.18
N LEU A 215 0.38 25.36 -0.02
CA LEU A 215 1.07 25.97 -1.17
C LEU A 215 0.42 27.28 -1.58
N PHE A 216 -0.91 27.34 -1.62
CA PHE A 216 -1.64 28.57 -1.95
C PHE A 216 -1.31 29.68 -0.94
N ILE A 217 -1.36 29.38 0.36
CA ILE A 217 -1.01 30.33 1.42
C ILE A 217 0.44 30.79 1.26
N ALA A 218 1.39 29.89 1.03
CA ALA A 218 2.81 30.21 0.89
C ALA A 218 3.13 31.09 -0.33
N ILE A 219 2.43 30.88 -1.46
CA ILE A 219 2.69 31.59 -2.72
C ILE A 219 1.96 32.95 -2.78
N SER A 220 0.80 33.08 -2.11
CA SER A 220 -0.02 34.30 -2.14
C SER A 220 0.70 35.62 -1.76
N PRO A 221 1.61 35.70 -0.76
CA PRO A 221 2.34 36.93 -0.49
C PRO A 221 3.46 37.21 -1.50
N LEU A 222 4.01 36.19 -2.18
CA LEU A 222 5.04 36.37 -3.21
C LEU A 222 4.46 37.01 -4.47
N THR A 223 3.26 36.58 -4.88
CA THR A 223 2.54 37.18 -6.01
C THR A 223 2.04 38.59 -5.68
N ALA A 224 1.59 38.83 -4.44
CA ALA A 224 1.23 40.17 -3.98
C ALA A 224 2.43 41.13 -3.94
N ARG A 225 3.62 40.67 -3.51
CA ARG A 225 4.86 41.46 -3.55
C ARG A 225 5.37 41.72 -4.96
N ALA A 226 5.27 40.73 -5.85
CA ALA A 226 5.63 40.88 -7.27
C ALA A 226 4.71 41.92 -7.96
N LYS A 227 3.40 41.86 -7.70
CA LYS A 227 2.43 42.82 -8.23
C LYS A 227 2.67 44.24 -7.70
N ARG A 228 2.98 44.40 -6.41
CA ARG A 228 3.37 45.70 -5.81
C ARG A 228 4.68 46.27 -6.37
N ARG A 229 5.65 45.41 -6.70
CA ARG A 229 6.92 45.85 -7.34
C ARG A 229 6.70 46.28 -8.79
N HIS A 230 5.82 45.61 -9.52
CA HIS A 230 5.50 45.96 -10.91
C HIS A 230 4.72 47.28 -11.01
N THR A 231 3.75 47.52 -10.13
CA THR A 231 3.02 48.81 -10.09
C THR A 231 3.92 49.97 -9.65
N ARG A 232 4.84 49.77 -8.69
CA ARG A 232 5.84 50.79 -8.33
C ARG A 232 6.78 51.16 -9.48
N ARG A 233 7.19 50.19 -10.31
CA ARG A 233 8.05 50.45 -11.47
C ARG A 233 7.35 51.28 -12.55
N HIS A 234 6.07 51.02 -12.83
CA HIS A 234 5.30 51.82 -13.79
C HIS A 234 4.99 53.24 -13.27
N ALA A 235 4.64 53.39 -11.99
CA ALA A 235 4.43 54.73 -11.42
C ALA A 235 5.70 55.60 -11.51
N HIS A 236 6.88 55.01 -11.30
CA HIS A 236 8.14 55.74 -11.37
C HIS A 236 8.59 56.08 -12.81
N SER A 237 8.14 55.33 -13.83
CA SER A 237 8.39 55.67 -15.24
C SER A 237 7.47 56.78 -15.75
N ASP A 238 6.22 56.82 -15.29
CA ASP A 238 5.25 57.83 -15.71
C ASP A 238 5.60 59.22 -15.12
N ASP A 239 6.06 59.28 -13.86
CA ASP A 239 6.56 60.52 -13.24
C ASP A 239 7.83 61.06 -13.93
N ALA A 240 8.71 60.17 -14.41
CA ALA A 240 9.92 60.56 -15.15
C ALA A 240 9.60 61.16 -16.53
N HIS A 241 8.52 60.71 -17.19
CA HIS A 241 8.07 61.26 -18.47
C HIS A 241 7.28 62.57 -18.30
N ASN A 242 6.57 62.76 -17.19
CA ASN A 242 5.79 63.98 -16.96
C ASN A 242 6.63 65.13 -16.35
N GLY A 243 7.76 64.81 -15.72
CA GLY A 243 8.70 65.79 -15.14
C GLY A 243 9.58 66.53 -16.15
N SER A 244 9.78 66.00 -17.37
CA SER A 244 10.62 66.65 -18.40
C SER A 244 9.90 67.72 -19.23
N GLY A 245 8.58 67.93 -19.02
CA GLY A 245 7.77 68.90 -19.77
C GLY A 245 7.55 70.26 -19.11
N ARG A 246 8.10 70.52 -17.91
CA ARG A 246 7.78 71.70 -17.09
C ARG A 246 8.92 72.71 -16.86
N LEU A 247 10.03 72.60 -17.59
CA LEU A 247 11.14 73.58 -17.53
C LEU A 247 11.32 74.27 -18.89
N SER A 248 10.33 75.06 -19.31
CA SER A 248 10.43 76.00 -20.43
C SER A 248 9.34 77.06 -20.27
N GLY A 249 9.64 78.12 -19.53
CA GLY A 249 8.70 79.22 -19.30
C GLY A 249 8.97 79.94 -17.99
N ASP A 250 10.06 80.69 -17.91
CA ASP A 250 10.03 82.10 -17.52
C ASP A 250 11.46 82.70 -17.43
N ARG A 251 11.59 83.84 -18.11
CA ARG A 251 12.66 84.86 -18.12
C ARG A 251 13.88 84.63 -18.99
#